data_AF-A0A0Q6ZGK6-F1
#
_entry.id   AF-A0A0Q6ZGK6-F1
#
_cell.length_a   1.000
_cell.length_b   1.000
_cell.length_c   1.000
_cell.angle_alpha   90.00
_cell.angle_beta   90.00
_cell.angle_gamma   90.00
#
_symmetry.space_group_name_H-M   'P 1'
#
loop_
_entity.id
_entity.type
_entity.pdbx_description
1 polymer ?
#
loop_
_entity_poly.entity_id
_entity_poly.type
_entity_poly.pdbx_seq_one_letter_code
_entity_poly.pdbx_strand_id
1 'polypeptide(L)'
;MSHQYRDDTPNSHAFQISVLIAEMERTVELLGEGIAASETQANVFDRTAIAYPPLARSLWERQTKLRQTISDLRRRIPAPVVEEA
;
A
#
# COMPACT_ATOMS: atom_id res chain seq x y z
N MET A 1 -36.65 -16.72 -3.77
CA MET A 1 -35.78 -15.64 -3.29
C MET A 1 -34.63 -16.29 -2.54
N SER A 2 -33.51 -16.54 -3.23
CA SER A 2 -32.39 -17.29 -2.65
C SER A 2 -31.44 -16.29 -1.99
N HIS A 3 -31.45 -16.29 -0.66
CA HIS A 3 -30.51 -15.55 0.17
C HIS A 3 -29.11 -16.13 -0.09
N GLN A 4 -28.25 -15.35 -0.76
CA GLN A 4 -26.85 -15.71 -0.96
C GLN A 4 -26.24 -16.00 0.41
N TYR A 5 -25.74 -17.22 0.57
CA TYR A 5 -24.77 -17.57 1.59
C TYR A 5 -23.51 -16.74 1.29
N ARG A 6 -23.41 -15.57 1.92
CA ARG A 6 -22.17 -14.82 1.99
C ARG A 6 -21.24 -15.70 2.81
N ASP A 7 -20.30 -16.33 2.13
CA ASP A 7 -19.30 -17.17 2.76
C ASP A 7 -18.36 -16.25 3.57
N ASP A 8 -18.81 -15.91 4.78
CA ASP A 8 -18.07 -15.15 5.79
C ASP A 8 -17.04 -16.06 6.47
N THR A 9 -16.33 -16.89 5.69
CA THR A 9 -15.21 -17.66 6.19
C THR A 9 -14.07 -16.70 6.53
N PRO A 10 -13.50 -16.73 7.75
CA PRO A 10 -12.37 -15.87 8.14
C PRO A 10 -11.19 -15.93 7.16
N ASN A 11 -11.03 -17.08 6.50
CA ASN A 11 -10.01 -17.31 5.48
C ASN A 11 -10.25 -16.47 4.21
N SER A 12 -11.51 -16.28 3.80
CA SER A 12 -11.89 -15.43 2.65
C SER A 12 -11.61 -13.95 2.92
N HIS A 13 -11.89 -13.46 4.13
CA HIS A 13 -11.62 -12.07 4.50
C HIS A 13 -10.11 -11.79 4.64
N ALA A 14 -9.35 -12.69 5.25
CA ALA A 14 -7.89 -12.58 5.32
C ALA A 14 -7.23 -12.63 3.93
N PHE A 15 -7.74 -13.48 3.04
CA PHE A 15 -7.31 -13.54 1.64
C PHE A 15 -7.61 -12.23 0.89
N GLN A 16 -8.81 -11.69 1.03
CA GLN A 16 -9.19 -10.41 0.41
C GLN A 16 -8.31 -9.24 0.89
N ILE A 17 -8.03 -9.15 2.20
CA ILE A 17 -7.12 -8.13 2.73
C ILE A 17 -5.71 -8.32 2.16
N SER A 18 -5.24 -9.56 2.02
CA SER A 18 -3.92 -9.86 1.46
C SER A 18 -3.79 -9.44 0.00
N VAL A 19 -4.82 -9.70 -0.81
CA VAL A 19 -4.89 -9.23 -2.21
C VAL A 19 -4.87 -7.71 -2.27
N LEU A 20 -5.68 -7.04 -1.44
CA LEU A 20 -5.72 -5.58 -1.38
C LEU A 20 -4.34 -5.00 -0.99
N ILE A 21 -3.65 -5.60 -0.01
CA ILE A 21 -2.30 -5.19 0.36
C ILE A 21 -1.34 -5.30 -0.83
N ALA A 22 -1.37 -6.42 -1.57
CA ALA A 22 -0.49 -6.62 -2.72
C ALA A 22 -0.73 -5.57 -3.83
N GLU A 23 -1.98 -5.21 -4.10
CA GLU A 23 -2.32 -4.15 -5.05
C GLU A 23 -1.85 -2.76 -4.58
N MET A 24 -1.99 -2.48 -3.28
CA MET A 24 -1.50 -1.24 -2.69
C MET A 24 0.03 -1.16 -2.71
N GLU A 25 0.72 -2.28 -2.51
CA GLU A 25 2.19 -2.37 -2.62
C GLU A 25 2.67 -2.08 -4.04
N ARG A 26 2.02 -2.67 -5.04
CA ARG A 26 2.28 -2.35 -6.45
C ARG A 26 2.06 -0.86 -6.74
N THR A 27 1.04 -0.27 -6.14
CA THR A 27 0.79 1.18 -6.28
C THR A 27 1.91 2.01 -5.61
N VAL A 28 2.41 1.58 -4.46
CA VAL A 28 3.55 2.22 -3.78
C VAL A 28 4.81 2.21 -4.63
N GLU A 29 5.07 1.11 -5.35
CA GLU A 29 6.19 1.00 -6.29
C GLU A 29 6.05 1.98 -7.47
N LEU A 30 4.89 2.01 -8.12
CA LEU A 30 4.60 2.95 -9.21
C LEU A 30 4.74 4.42 -8.78
N LEU A 31 4.31 4.76 -7.57
CA LEU A 31 4.54 6.10 -7.01
C LEU A 31 6.03 6.37 -6.79
N GLY A 32 6.81 5.36 -6.42
CA GLY A 32 8.27 5.44 -6.30
C GLY A 32 8.94 5.77 -7.64
N GLU A 33 8.52 5.11 -8.72
CA GLU A 33 8.99 5.40 -10.08
C GLU A 33 8.63 6.84 -10.50
N GLY A 34 7.41 7.29 -10.20
CA GLY A 34 6.98 8.66 -10.47
C GLY A 34 7.77 9.72 -9.69
N ILE A 35 8.12 9.43 -8.43
CA ILE A 35 9.01 10.29 -7.62
C ILE A 35 10.38 10.36 -8.30
N ALA A 36 11.00 9.22 -8.62
CA ALA A 36 12.33 9.17 -9.23
C ALA A 36 12.37 9.89 -10.59
N ALA A 37 11.31 9.74 -11.41
CA ALA A 37 11.19 10.44 -12.68
C ALA A 37 11.11 11.96 -12.47
N SER A 38 10.30 12.43 -11.51
CA SER A 38 10.17 13.85 -11.21
C SER A 38 11.46 14.45 -10.62
N GLU A 39 12.16 13.71 -9.76
CA GLU A 39 13.45 14.12 -9.18
C GLU A 39 14.52 14.22 -10.28
N THR A 40 14.57 13.24 -11.18
CA THR A 40 15.50 13.21 -12.31
C THR A 40 15.24 14.35 -13.28
N GLN A 41 13.97 14.62 -13.62
CA GLN A 41 13.59 15.71 -14.52
C GLN A 41 14.01 17.08 -13.98
N ALA A 42 13.87 17.29 -12.67
CA ALA A 42 14.25 18.53 -12.02
C ALA A 42 15.74 18.59 -11.63
N ASN A 43 16.44 17.45 -11.68
CA ASN A 43 17.78 17.26 -11.11
C ASN A 43 17.88 17.70 -9.64
N VAL A 44 16.84 17.43 -8.84
CA VAL A 44 16.77 17.73 -7.41
C VAL A 44 16.30 16.49 -6.66
N PHE A 45 17.19 15.91 -5.87
CA PHE A 45 16.95 14.68 -5.10
C PHE A 45 16.81 14.96 -3.59
N ASP A 46 17.28 16.11 -3.12
CA ASP A 46 17.12 16.52 -1.73
C ASP A 46 15.67 16.95 -1.47
N ARG A 47 14.96 16.16 -0.67
CA ARG A 47 13.55 16.37 -0.31
C ARG A 47 13.33 17.60 0.58
N THR A 48 14.37 18.02 1.29
CA THR A 48 14.33 19.20 2.16
C THR A 48 14.61 20.48 1.41
N ALA A 49 15.12 20.38 0.17
CA ALA A 49 15.36 21.54 -0.68
C ALA A 49 14.06 22.28 -0.95
N ILE A 50 14.13 23.61 -0.86
CA ILE A 50 13.01 24.49 -1.24
C ILE A 50 12.62 24.26 -2.70
N ALA A 51 13.60 23.94 -3.56
CA ALA A 51 13.43 23.64 -4.97
C ALA A 51 12.97 22.19 -5.24
N TYR A 52 12.68 21.38 -4.21
CA TYR A 52 12.23 20.01 -4.42
C TYR A 52 10.91 19.98 -5.22
N PRO A 53 10.78 19.11 -6.23
CA PRO A 53 9.65 19.16 -7.14
C PRO A 53 8.31 18.96 -6.42
N PRO A 54 7.32 19.86 -6.59
CA PRO A 54 6.02 19.73 -5.94
C PRO A 54 5.33 18.41 -6.27
N LEU A 55 5.50 17.90 -7.50
CA LEU A 55 4.98 16.60 -7.92
C LEU A 55 5.61 15.47 -7.09
N ALA A 56 6.94 15.39 -7.04
CA ALA A 56 7.65 14.40 -6.22
C ALA A 56 7.22 14.44 -4.75
N ARG A 57 7.03 15.64 -4.18
CA ARG A 57 6.52 15.81 -2.81
C ARG A 57 5.12 15.21 -2.64
N SER A 58 4.19 15.54 -3.53
CA SER A 58 2.81 15.03 -3.46
C SER A 58 2.75 13.50 -3.59
N LEU A 59 3.56 12.92 -4.48
CA LEU A 59 3.65 11.48 -4.67
C LEU A 59 4.25 10.80 -3.44
N TRP A 60 5.27 11.40 -2.82
CA TRP A 60 5.87 10.91 -1.59
C TRP A 60 4.89 10.94 -0.41
N GLU A 61 4.11 12.01 -0.23
CA GLU A 61 3.07 12.09 0.80
C GLU A 61 2.02 10.98 0.61
N ARG A 62 1.60 10.75 -0.63
CA ARG A 62 0.65 9.67 -0.95
C ARG A 62 1.24 8.29 -0.70
N GLN A 63 2.49 8.07 -1.12
CA GLN A 63 3.22 6.82 -0.87
C GLN A 63 3.32 6.53 0.64
N THR A 64 3.61 7.55 1.43
CA THR A 64 3.70 7.45 2.89
C THR A 64 2.36 7.07 3.52
N LYS A 65 1.27 7.73 3.11
CA LYS A 65 -0.08 7.39 3.58
C LYS A 65 -0.48 5.97 3.20
N LEU A 66 -0.18 5.52 1.98
CA LEU A 66 -0.47 4.14 1.57
C LEU A 66 0.30 3.11 2.39
N ARG A 67 1.58 3.35 2.69
CA ARG A 67 2.39 2.48 3.55
C ARG A 67 1.82 2.39 4.98
N GLN A 68 1.30 3.48 5.52
CA GLN A 68 0.61 3.48 6.80
C GLN A 68 -0.65 2.61 6.73
N THR A 69 -1.50 2.80 5.72
CA THR A 69 -2.71 1.97 5.54
C THR A 69 -2.37 0.49 5.36
N ILE A 70 -1.34 0.14 4.58
CA ILE A 70 -0.86 -1.24 4.44
C ILE A 70 -0.46 -1.82 5.81
N SER A 71 0.26 -1.04 6.62
CA SER A 71 0.69 -1.47 7.95
C SER A 71 -0.51 -1.73 8.88
N ASP A 72 -1.53 -0.88 8.81
CA ASP A 72 -2.77 -1.05 9.59
C ASP A 72 -3.59 -2.24 9.10
N LEU A 73 -3.66 -2.49 7.79
CA LEU A 73 -4.32 -3.67 7.22
C LEU A 73 -3.62 -4.97 7.61
N ARG A 74 -2.28 -4.99 7.60
CA ARG A 74 -1.48 -6.15 8.05
C ARG A 74 -1.78 -6.53 9.50
N ARG A 75 -1.96 -5.54 10.39
CA ARG A 75 -2.33 -5.77 11.79
C ARG A 75 -3.72 -6.38 11.98
N ARG A 76 -4.60 -6.26 10.97
CA ARG A 76 -5.97 -6.81 11.00
C ARG A 76 -6.04 -8.25 10.49
N ILE A 77 -4.99 -8.77 9.84
CA ILE A 77 -4.91 -10.18 9.47
C ILE A 77 -4.49 -10.95 10.73
N PRO A 78 -5.31 -11.89 11.24
CA PRO A 78 -4.89 -12.74 12.34
C PRO A 78 -3.63 -13.53 11.95
N ALA A 79 -2.68 -13.71 12.86
CA ALA A 79 -1.56 -14.61 12.63
C ALA A 79 -2.10 -16.00 12.24
N PRO A 80 -1.51 -16.69 11.25
CA PRO A 80 -1.92 -18.05 10.94
C PRO A 80 -1.82 -18.86 12.23
N VAL A 81 -2.93 -19.49 12.63
CA VAL A 81 -2.95 -20.42 13.75
C VAL A 81 -2.09 -21.60 13.29
N VAL A 82 -0.81 -21.58 13.65
CA VAL A 82 0.07 -22.72 13.49
C VAL A 82 -0.44 -23.74 14.50
N GLU A 83 -1.33 -24.63 14.06
CA GLU A 83 -1.61 -25.85 14.81
C GLU A 83 -0.35 -26.71 14.73
N GLU A 84 0.42 -26.71 15.82
CA GLU A 84 1.47 -27.70 16.04
C GLU A 84 0.82 -29.10 16.08
N ALA A 85 1.29 -29.98 15.20
CA ALA A 85 0.97 -31.40 15.15
C ALA A 85 2.20 -32.23 15.54
#